data_AF-A0A7T5R5Z7-F1
#
_entry.id   AF-A0A7T5R5Z7-F1
#
_cell.length_a   1.000
_cell.length_b   1.000
_cell.length_c   1.000
_cell.angle_alpha   90.00
_cell.angle_beta   90.00
_cell.angle_gamma   90.00
#
_symmetry.space_group_name_H-M   'P 1'
#
loop_
_entity.id
_entity.type
_entity.pdbx_description
1 polymer ?
#
loop_
_entity_poly.entity_id
_entity_poly.type
_entity_poly.pdbx_seq_one_letter_code
_entity_poly.pdbx_strand_id
1 'polypeptide(L)'
;MRAFTCGRRQPGDTFYLDFNPCVREPKTWKEEIYAAAKLLANRAGSRPIWLASSGGTDSEVMCRAFFDQGINFSVLTVEHIAGTNRHDTAYARAWCRARAIPQKIVELDMPAFLSNDVFEYTRKEYVTGNVYRYFQIRLLEEIDRLGGFGVIGSGEQLYQAASGAVPYLEYEVGIMAPLQWSERHNTEHEPFFYMSTPEIYRSYMDIPIIARNLHYRDIFIHRKNAFLLKRIATNAVWDDLRDRPKFTGYEHIRPHRLAAQKKLRGMFGDRIQTLRIPVDEVRNQLDARS
;
A
#
# COMPACT_ATOMS: atom_id res chain seq x y z
N MET A 1 -10.06 11.20 -7.83
CA MET A 1 -9.52 11.90 -6.65
C MET A 1 -9.02 10.85 -5.67
N ARG A 2 -7.84 11.00 -5.07
CA ARG A 2 -7.33 10.05 -4.06
C ARG A 2 -8.12 10.18 -2.76
N ALA A 3 -8.07 9.18 -1.88
CA ALA A 3 -8.73 9.18 -0.58
C ALA A 3 -8.18 10.24 0.38
N PHE A 4 -6.99 10.78 0.10
CA PHE A 4 -6.29 11.66 1.01
C PHE A 4 -5.50 12.74 0.28
N THR A 5 -5.20 13.80 1.01
CA THR A 5 -4.24 14.84 0.69
C THR A 5 -3.23 14.89 1.83
N CYS A 6 -1.95 14.93 1.50
CA CYS A 6 -0.90 15.00 2.51
C CYS A 6 0.23 15.91 2.06
N GLY A 7 0.96 16.47 3.01
CA GLY A 7 2.07 17.33 2.67
C GLY A 7 2.81 17.89 3.86
N ARG A 8 3.70 18.82 3.53
CA ARG A 8 4.22 19.87 4.41
C ARG A 8 3.98 21.18 3.70
N ARG A 9 3.47 22.20 4.39
CA ARG A 9 3.23 23.50 3.74
C ARG A 9 4.56 24.24 3.48
N GLN A 10 5.57 24.02 4.33
CA GLN A 10 6.95 24.50 4.20
C GLN A 10 7.98 23.46 4.71
N PRO A 11 9.27 23.57 4.32
CA PRO A 11 10.35 22.81 4.94
C PRO A 11 10.40 23.08 6.46
N GLY A 12 10.20 22.03 7.27
CA GLY A 12 10.14 22.13 8.73
C GLY A 12 8.73 22.08 9.32
N ASP A 13 7.69 22.31 8.51
CA ASP A 13 6.30 22.26 8.98
C ASP A 13 5.87 20.86 9.43
N THR A 14 4.88 20.82 10.31
CA THR A 14 4.20 19.60 10.70
C THR A 14 3.59 18.92 9.47
N PHE A 15 3.92 17.65 9.31
CA PHE A 15 3.31 16.73 8.35
C PHE A 15 1.81 16.66 8.64
N TYR A 16 1.00 16.82 7.58
CA TYR A 16 -0.45 16.65 7.65
C TYR A 16 -0.91 15.55 6.69
N LEU A 17 -2.02 14.90 7.03
CA LEU A 17 -2.74 13.98 6.17
C LEU A 17 -4.22 14.12 6.49
N ASP A 18 -4.98 14.59 5.51
CA ASP A 18 -6.43 14.74 5.57
C ASP A 18 -7.07 13.79 4.57
N PHE A 19 -8.20 13.20 4.94
CA PHE A 19 -9.03 12.38 4.07
C PHE A 19 -9.98 13.27 3.28
N ASN A 20 -10.05 13.03 1.97
CA ASN A 20 -11.02 13.70 1.11
C ASN A 20 -12.41 13.09 1.35
N PRO A 21 -13.48 13.89 1.31
CA PRO A 21 -14.84 13.37 1.48
C PRO A 21 -15.22 12.41 0.35
N CYS A 22 -16.10 11.46 0.64
CA CYS A 22 -16.74 10.63 -0.39
C CYS A 22 -17.55 11.52 -1.32
N VAL A 23 -17.41 11.34 -2.64
CA VAL A 23 -18.13 12.15 -3.64
C VAL A 23 -19.51 11.57 -3.96
N ARG A 24 -19.84 10.42 -3.37
CA ARG A 24 -21.10 9.70 -3.47
C ARG A 24 -21.22 8.70 -2.33
N GLU A 25 -22.40 8.13 -2.18
CA GLU A 25 -22.59 7.00 -1.27
C GLU A 25 -21.66 5.83 -1.67
N PRO A 26 -20.84 5.31 -0.73
CA PRO A 26 -20.02 4.13 -0.98
C PRO A 26 -20.90 2.91 -1.25
N LYS A 27 -20.46 2.08 -2.20
CA LYS A 27 -21.03 0.75 -2.45
C LYS A 27 -20.39 -0.27 -1.52
N THR A 28 -20.64 -1.57 -1.78
CA THR A 28 -19.90 -2.61 -1.09
C THR A 28 -18.40 -2.46 -1.35
N TRP A 29 -17.55 -2.87 -0.40
CA TRP A 29 -16.10 -2.74 -0.55
C TRP A 29 -15.57 -3.41 -1.84
N LYS A 30 -16.16 -4.53 -2.26
CA LYS A 30 -15.82 -5.20 -3.52
C LYS A 30 -16.06 -4.30 -4.74
N GLU A 31 -17.24 -3.69 -4.79
CA GLU A 31 -17.62 -2.79 -5.87
C GLU A 31 -16.76 -1.53 -5.89
N GLU A 32 -16.33 -1.04 -4.73
CA GLU A 32 -15.39 0.09 -4.64
C GLU A 32 -13.98 -0.28 -5.11
N ILE A 33 -13.50 -1.47 -4.77
CA ILE A 33 -12.24 -2.00 -5.28
C ILE A 33 -12.28 -2.16 -6.82
N TYR A 34 -13.41 -2.62 -7.38
CA TYR A 34 -13.62 -2.68 -8.83
C TYR A 34 -13.73 -1.29 -9.48
N ALA A 35 -14.43 -0.35 -8.84
CA ALA A 35 -14.56 1.03 -9.32
C ALA A 35 -13.19 1.72 -9.37
N ALA A 36 -12.34 1.48 -8.38
CA ALA A 36 -10.97 1.99 -8.35
C ALA A 36 -10.12 1.40 -9.47
N ALA A 37 -10.20 0.10 -9.73
CA ALA A 37 -9.48 -0.51 -10.86
C ALA A 37 -9.86 0.15 -12.20
N LYS A 38 -11.16 0.38 -12.44
CA LYS A 38 -11.66 1.11 -13.61
C LYS A 38 -11.17 2.55 -13.68
N LEU A 39 -11.22 3.27 -12.55
CA LEU A 39 -10.72 4.65 -12.46
C LEU A 39 -9.23 4.73 -12.82
N LEU A 40 -8.42 3.80 -12.31
CA LEU A 40 -6.99 3.75 -12.58
C LEU A 40 -6.69 3.33 -14.02
N ALA A 41 -7.46 2.43 -14.60
CA ALA A 41 -7.36 2.11 -16.02
C ALA A 41 -7.66 3.32 -16.91
N ASN A 42 -8.68 4.10 -16.57
CA ASN A 42 -8.97 5.35 -17.28
C ASN A 42 -7.84 6.37 -17.14
N ARG A 43 -7.22 6.49 -15.95
CA ARG A 43 -6.04 7.35 -15.71
C ARG A 43 -4.80 6.89 -16.46
N ALA A 44 -4.64 5.58 -16.67
CA ALA A 44 -3.52 5.05 -17.44
C ALA A 44 -3.57 5.54 -18.90
N GLY A 45 -4.77 5.76 -19.45
CA GLY A 45 -4.98 6.18 -20.83
C GLY A 45 -4.49 5.09 -21.79
N SER A 46 -3.60 5.44 -22.71
CA SER A 46 -2.98 4.50 -23.64
C SER A 46 -1.77 3.74 -23.07
N ARG A 47 -1.31 4.09 -21.87
CA ARG A 47 -0.12 3.46 -21.25
C ARG A 47 -0.43 2.01 -20.83
N PRO A 48 0.51 1.07 -21.00
CA PRO A 48 0.36 -0.28 -20.46
C PRO A 48 0.30 -0.24 -18.94
N ILE A 49 -0.68 -0.93 -18.36
CA ILE A 49 -0.86 -1.01 -16.90
C ILE A 49 0.04 -2.10 -16.33
N TRP A 50 0.82 -1.76 -15.30
CA TRP A 50 1.64 -2.70 -14.56
C TRP A 50 1.22 -2.76 -13.10
N LEU A 51 0.83 -3.95 -12.65
CA LEU A 51 0.43 -4.21 -11.27
C LEU A 51 1.60 -4.84 -10.51
N ALA A 52 2.08 -4.18 -9.45
CA ALA A 52 3.12 -4.74 -8.61
C ALA A 52 2.54 -5.83 -7.70
N SER A 53 2.92 -7.09 -7.96
CA SER A 53 2.45 -8.23 -7.18
C SER A 53 3.58 -8.90 -6.41
N SER A 54 3.44 -8.92 -5.09
CA SER A 54 4.35 -9.63 -4.18
C SER A 54 3.94 -11.09 -3.98
N GLY A 55 2.74 -11.48 -4.41
CA GLY A 55 2.12 -12.77 -4.11
C GLY A 55 1.37 -12.80 -2.76
N GLY A 56 1.41 -11.72 -1.98
CA GLY A 56 0.53 -11.54 -0.83
C GLY A 56 -0.94 -11.34 -1.24
N THR A 57 -1.84 -11.54 -0.26
CA THR A 57 -3.30 -11.40 -0.45
C THR A 57 -3.68 -10.02 -0.96
N ASP A 58 -3.07 -8.96 -0.43
CA ASP A 58 -3.39 -7.58 -0.82
C ASP A 58 -3.12 -7.37 -2.33
N SER A 59 -1.92 -7.69 -2.81
CA SER A 59 -1.62 -7.60 -4.23
C SER A 59 -2.47 -8.54 -5.10
N GLU A 60 -2.91 -9.69 -4.59
CA GLU A 60 -3.82 -10.57 -5.33
C GLU A 60 -5.22 -9.95 -5.48
N VAL A 61 -5.77 -9.36 -4.42
CA VAL A 61 -7.05 -8.63 -4.47
C VAL A 61 -6.99 -7.49 -5.49
N MET A 62 -5.89 -6.73 -5.50
CA MET A 62 -5.67 -5.70 -6.52
C MET A 62 -5.64 -6.33 -7.93
N CYS A 63 -4.86 -7.38 -8.18
CA CYS A 63 -4.83 -8.04 -9.49
C CYS A 63 -6.20 -8.59 -9.91
N ARG A 64 -6.95 -9.18 -8.97
CA ARG A 64 -8.32 -9.66 -9.20
C ARG A 64 -9.26 -8.53 -9.58
N ALA A 65 -9.13 -7.35 -8.95
CA ALA A 65 -9.94 -6.20 -9.30
C ALA A 65 -9.81 -5.79 -10.76
N PHE A 66 -8.60 -5.84 -11.31
CA PHE A 66 -8.38 -5.55 -12.74
C PHE A 66 -8.87 -6.71 -13.63
N PHE A 67 -8.54 -7.94 -13.24
CA PHE A 67 -8.89 -9.15 -14.00
C PHE A 67 -10.41 -9.37 -14.12
N ASP A 68 -11.12 -9.32 -13.00
CA ASP A 68 -12.57 -9.54 -12.95
C ASP A 68 -13.35 -8.44 -13.70
N GLN A 69 -12.73 -7.29 -13.93
CA GLN A 69 -13.29 -6.18 -14.71
C GLN A 69 -12.86 -6.20 -16.19
N GLY A 70 -12.15 -7.24 -16.64
CA GLY A 70 -11.70 -7.39 -18.01
C GLY A 70 -10.67 -6.35 -18.45
N ILE A 71 -9.93 -5.76 -17.50
CA ILE A 71 -8.92 -4.73 -17.79
C ILE A 71 -7.63 -5.43 -18.19
N ASN A 72 -7.00 -4.99 -19.28
CA ASN A 72 -5.71 -5.51 -19.71
C ASN A 72 -4.57 -4.94 -18.85
N PHE A 73 -3.73 -5.81 -18.30
CA PHE A 73 -2.55 -5.42 -17.53
C PHE A 73 -1.47 -6.50 -17.59
N SER A 74 -0.27 -6.12 -17.17
CA SER A 74 0.85 -7.02 -16.88
C SER A 74 1.20 -6.95 -15.39
N VAL A 75 1.81 -8.01 -14.88
CA VAL A 75 2.27 -8.07 -13.49
C VAL A 75 3.77 -7.84 -13.42
N LEU A 76 4.22 -6.99 -12.51
CA LEU A 76 5.62 -6.87 -12.11
C LEU A 76 5.82 -7.55 -10.75
N THR A 77 6.73 -8.51 -10.67
CA THR A 77 7.08 -9.19 -9.42
C THR A 77 8.58 -9.07 -9.18
N VAL A 78 8.96 -8.67 -7.97
CA VAL A 78 10.37 -8.63 -7.57
C VAL A 78 10.75 -9.92 -6.86
N GLU A 79 11.81 -10.56 -7.33
CA GLU A 79 12.42 -11.72 -6.67
C GLU A 79 13.77 -11.33 -6.07
N HIS A 80 14.01 -11.75 -4.84
CA HIS A 80 15.31 -11.56 -4.24
C HIS A 80 16.30 -12.54 -4.88
N ILE A 81 17.50 -12.08 -5.25
CA ILE A 81 18.53 -12.95 -5.86
C ILE A 81 18.82 -14.16 -4.98
N ALA A 82 18.92 -13.96 -3.66
CA ALA A 82 19.11 -15.02 -2.67
C ALA A 82 17.86 -15.91 -2.45
N GLY A 83 16.78 -15.67 -3.18
CA GLY A 83 15.54 -16.45 -3.13
C GLY A 83 14.73 -16.30 -1.85
N THR A 84 15.04 -15.31 -1.00
CA THR A 84 14.42 -15.21 0.34
C THR A 84 12.93 -14.92 0.32
N ASN A 85 12.37 -14.40 -0.78
CA ASN A 85 10.93 -14.21 -0.98
C ASN A 85 10.30 -15.19 -2.00
N ARG A 86 10.97 -16.31 -2.33
CA ARG A 86 10.46 -17.31 -3.30
C ARG A 86 9.11 -17.90 -2.90
N HIS A 87 8.88 -18.07 -1.59
CA HIS A 87 7.60 -18.58 -1.10
C HIS A 87 6.43 -17.68 -1.52
N ASP A 88 6.54 -16.38 -1.26
CA ASP A 88 5.49 -15.41 -1.60
C ASP A 88 5.36 -15.26 -3.13
N THR A 89 6.48 -15.09 -3.85
CA THR A 89 6.49 -14.88 -5.31
C THR A 89 5.99 -16.09 -6.11
N ALA A 90 6.08 -17.30 -5.56
CA ALA A 90 5.48 -18.50 -6.16
C ALA A 90 3.95 -18.36 -6.31
N TYR A 91 3.26 -17.70 -5.36
CA TYR A 91 1.82 -17.44 -5.50
C TYR A 91 1.51 -16.45 -6.61
N ALA A 92 2.32 -15.39 -6.76
CA ALA A 92 2.17 -14.45 -7.87
C ALA A 92 2.34 -15.17 -9.22
N ARG A 93 3.37 -16.01 -9.36
CA ARG A 93 3.61 -16.83 -10.56
C ARG A 93 2.46 -17.79 -10.86
N ALA A 94 1.99 -18.50 -9.84
CA ALA A 94 0.89 -19.45 -9.98
C ALA A 94 -0.41 -18.73 -10.42
N TRP A 95 -0.72 -17.59 -9.81
CA TRP A 95 -1.90 -16.80 -10.14
C TRP A 95 -1.85 -16.27 -11.57
N CYS A 96 -0.71 -15.72 -12.01
CA CYS A 96 -0.53 -15.20 -13.37
C CYS A 96 -0.63 -16.32 -14.41
N ARG A 97 0.06 -17.45 -14.18
CA ARG A 97 0.03 -18.62 -15.08
C ARG A 97 -1.37 -19.18 -15.25
N ALA A 98 -2.11 -19.33 -14.16
CA ALA A 98 -3.47 -19.87 -14.19
C ALA A 98 -4.48 -18.99 -14.96
N ARG A 99 -4.16 -17.71 -15.15
CA ARG A 99 -5.03 -16.72 -15.81
C ARG A 99 -4.45 -16.16 -17.11
N ALA A 100 -3.35 -16.76 -17.59
CA ALA A 100 -2.61 -16.29 -18.76
C ALA A 100 -2.25 -14.79 -18.72
N ILE A 101 -1.93 -14.27 -17.53
CA ILE A 101 -1.52 -12.87 -17.35
C ILE A 101 -0.02 -12.73 -17.57
N PRO A 102 0.45 -11.81 -18.44
CA PRO A 102 1.87 -11.55 -18.62
C PRO A 102 2.53 -11.11 -17.31
N GLN A 103 3.68 -11.69 -17.01
CA GLN A 103 4.44 -11.38 -15.79
C GLN A 103 5.89 -11.09 -16.13
N LYS A 104 6.39 -9.93 -15.67
CA LYS A 104 7.81 -9.60 -15.66
C LYS A 104 8.37 -9.83 -14.25
N ILE A 105 9.43 -10.62 -14.18
CA ILE A 105 10.20 -10.83 -12.96
C ILE A 105 11.41 -9.91 -13.00
N VAL A 106 11.64 -9.19 -11.91
CA VAL A 106 12.83 -8.35 -11.72
C VAL A 106 13.57 -8.84 -10.51
N GLU A 107 14.85 -9.12 -10.69
CA GLU A 107 15.71 -9.57 -9.60
C GLU A 107 16.23 -8.37 -8.79
N LEU A 108 16.30 -8.52 -7.47
CA LEU A 108 16.82 -7.51 -6.56
C LEU A 108 17.76 -8.14 -5.55
N ASP A 109 18.98 -7.61 -5.47
CA ASP A 109 19.87 -7.86 -4.33
C ASP A 109 19.37 -7.04 -3.14
N MET A 110 18.56 -7.67 -2.29
CA MET A 110 17.99 -6.98 -1.12
C MET A 110 19.03 -6.50 -0.12
N PRO A 111 20.06 -7.30 0.26
CA PRO A 111 21.17 -6.80 1.08
C PRO A 111 21.85 -5.56 0.50
N ALA A 112 22.17 -5.54 -0.79
CA ALA A 112 22.78 -4.38 -1.45
C ALA A 112 21.82 -3.20 -1.47
N PHE A 113 20.55 -3.41 -1.83
CA PHE A 113 19.52 -2.38 -1.83
C PHE A 113 19.39 -1.71 -0.45
N LEU A 114 19.29 -2.50 0.61
CA LEU A 114 19.15 -2.00 1.98
C LEU A 114 20.41 -1.31 2.53
N SER A 115 21.58 -1.64 1.99
CA SER A 115 22.85 -1.11 2.49
C SER A 115 23.34 0.10 1.70
N ASN A 116 22.95 0.22 0.43
CA ASN A 116 23.44 1.22 -0.52
C ASN A 116 22.28 2.01 -1.14
N ASP A 117 21.45 1.36 -1.96
CA ASP A 117 20.47 2.03 -2.83
C ASP A 117 19.45 2.86 -2.05
N VAL A 118 19.02 2.40 -0.86
CA VAL A 118 18.12 3.19 0.00
C VAL A 118 18.70 4.57 0.33
N PHE A 119 20.02 4.70 0.43
CA PHE A 119 20.71 5.96 0.73
C PHE A 119 20.91 6.84 -0.50
N GLU A 120 20.74 6.33 -1.72
CA GLU A 120 20.66 7.19 -2.90
C GLU A 120 19.37 8.03 -2.87
N TYR A 121 18.26 7.44 -2.43
CA TYR A 121 17.00 8.16 -2.28
C TYR A 121 17.06 9.22 -1.17
N THR A 122 17.82 8.98 -0.11
CA THR A 122 18.00 9.97 0.96
C THR A 122 18.77 11.19 0.47
N ARG A 123 19.79 11.02 -0.40
CA ARG A 123 20.52 12.12 -1.04
C ARG A 123 19.64 12.94 -1.99
N LYS A 124 18.61 12.32 -2.56
CA LYS A 124 17.55 13.00 -3.33
C LYS A 124 16.45 13.59 -2.43
N GLU A 125 16.65 13.63 -1.12
CA GLU A 125 15.75 14.22 -0.13
C GLU A 125 14.36 13.57 0.00
N TYR A 126 14.21 12.32 -0.42
CA TYR A 126 13.01 11.54 -0.07
C TYR A 126 13.10 11.15 1.40
N VAL A 127 12.14 11.57 2.22
CA VAL A 127 12.18 11.39 3.69
C VAL A 127 11.30 10.22 4.11
N THR A 128 11.90 9.17 4.68
CA THR A 128 11.16 8.07 5.31
C THR A 128 12.06 7.24 6.24
N GLY A 129 11.50 6.75 7.35
CA GLY A 129 12.10 5.75 8.22
C GLY A 129 11.75 4.31 7.86
N ASN A 130 11.00 4.11 6.77
CA ASN A 130 10.50 2.82 6.33
C ASN A 130 11.06 2.47 4.95
N VAL A 131 11.99 1.52 4.90
CA VAL A 131 12.63 1.07 3.65
C VAL A 131 11.64 0.57 2.59
N TYR A 132 10.43 0.15 3.01
CA TYR A 132 9.39 -0.25 2.07
C TYR A 132 8.96 0.91 1.15
N ARG A 133 9.02 2.16 1.62
CA ARG A 133 8.70 3.34 0.80
C ARG A 133 9.74 3.55 -0.32
N TYR A 134 11.02 3.29 -0.06
CA TYR A 134 12.05 3.27 -1.11
C TYR A 134 11.88 2.08 -2.05
N PHE A 135 11.46 0.93 -1.54
CA PHE A 135 11.13 -0.21 -2.39
C PHE A 135 9.95 0.10 -3.33
N GLN A 136 8.93 0.83 -2.85
CA GLN A 136 7.85 1.33 -3.72
C GLN A 136 8.40 2.25 -4.82
N ILE A 137 9.27 3.20 -4.49
CA ILE A 137 9.94 4.04 -5.51
C ILE A 137 10.68 3.17 -6.52
N ARG A 138 11.43 2.16 -6.08
CA ARG A 138 12.15 1.26 -6.98
C ARG A 138 11.23 0.51 -7.95
N LEU A 139 10.04 0.10 -7.50
CA LEU A 139 9.02 -0.50 -8.36
C LEU A 139 8.50 0.51 -9.39
N LEU A 140 8.24 1.74 -8.96
CA LEU A 140 7.77 2.81 -9.86
C LEU A 140 8.81 3.14 -10.93
N GLU A 141 10.10 3.27 -10.56
CA GLU A 141 11.19 3.47 -11.52
C GLU A 141 11.24 2.37 -12.59
N GLU A 142 11.04 1.12 -12.19
CA GLU A 142 11.06 0.00 -13.13
C GLU A 142 9.85 0.03 -14.06
N ILE A 143 8.67 0.36 -13.55
CA ILE A 143 7.46 0.48 -14.38
C ILE A 143 7.57 1.67 -15.34
N ASP A 144 8.13 2.79 -14.88
CA ASP A 144 8.35 3.98 -15.70
C ASP A 144 9.31 3.68 -16.86
N ARG A 145 10.41 2.94 -16.62
CA ARG A 145 11.30 2.44 -17.68
C ARG A 145 10.60 1.57 -18.72
N LEU A 146 9.50 0.90 -18.33
CA LEU A 146 8.66 0.10 -19.23
C LEU A 146 7.61 0.94 -19.97
N GLY A 147 7.62 2.27 -19.79
CA GLY A 147 6.66 3.20 -20.38
C GLY A 147 5.24 3.04 -19.81
N GLY A 148 5.11 2.48 -18.60
CA GLY A 148 3.84 2.01 -18.07
C GLY A 148 3.19 2.90 -17.01
N PHE A 149 1.93 2.58 -16.69
CA PHE A 149 1.23 3.09 -15.53
C PHE A 149 1.30 2.07 -14.39
N GLY A 150 2.06 2.40 -13.34
CA GLY A 150 2.23 1.51 -12.19
C GLY A 150 1.14 1.62 -11.14
N VAL A 151 0.69 0.48 -10.62
CA VAL A 151 -0.21 0.39 -9.47
C VAL A 151 0.40 -0.53 -8.42
N ILE A 152 0.49 -0.04 -7.18
CA ILE A 152 1.02 -0.79 -6.04
C ILE A 152 -0.07 -0.98 -4.98
N GLY A 153 -0.22 -2.23 -4.53
CA GLY A 153 -1.18 -2.62 -3.49
C GLY A 153 -0.76 -2.18 -2.09
N SER A 154 -0.84 -0.88 -1.80
CA SER A 154 -0.56 -0.30 -0.49
C SER A 154 -1.66 0.68 -0.08
N GLY A 155 -1.61 1.12 1.19
CA GLY A 155 -2.58 2.06 1.76
C GLY A 155 -3.74 1.38 2.47
N GLU A 156 -3.56 0.09 2.79
CA GLU A 156 -4.54 -0.70 3.53
C GLU A 156 -4.79 -0.14 4.94
N GLN A 157 -6.01 -0.35 5.43
CA GLN A 157 -6.44 0.07 6.76
C GLN A 157 -5.96 -0.91 7.82
N LEU A 158 -4.98 -0.50 8.62
CA LEU A 158 -4.48 -1.24 9.77
C LEU A 158 -4.69 -0.42 11.05
N TYR A 159 -5.82 -0.66 11.69
CA TYR A 159 -6.18 0.00 12.94
C TYR A 159 -5.29 -0.44 14.10
N GLN A 160 -4.99 0.50 14.98
CA GLN A 160 -4.25 0.30 16.22
C GLN A 160 -5.00 0.98 17.36
N ALA A 161 -4.81 0.50 18.59
CA ALA A 161 -5.33 1.16 19.78
C ALA A 161 -4.27 1.14 20.90
N ALA A 162 -4.25 2.21 21.70
CA ALA A 162 -3.67 2.15 23.03
C ALA A 162 -4.72 1.63 24.02
N SER A 163 -4.29 1.14 25.18
CA SER A 163 -5.23 0.67 26.22
C SER A 163 -6.27 1.74 26.55
N GLY A 164 -7.57 1.41 26.41
CA GLY A 164 -8.69 2.32 26.65
C GLY A 164 -8.92 3.41 25.58
N ALA A 165 -8.03 3.56 24.59
CA ALA A 165 -8.14 4.60 23.56
C ALA A 165 -9.01 4.17 22.36
N VAL A 166 -9.58 5.15 21.66
CA VAL A 166 -10.28 4.92 20.38
C VAL A 166 -9.29 4.36 19.36
N PRO A 167 -9.69 3.39 18.51
CA PRO A 167 -8.83 2.92 17.43
C PRO A 167 -8.42 4.09 16.53
N TYR A 168 -7.19 4.03 16.02
CA TYR A 168 -6.62 5.05 15.14
C TYR A 168 -5.87 4.40 13.99
N LEU A 169 -5.62 5.20 12.96
CA LEU A 169 -4.72 4.88 11.86
C LEU A 169 -3.43 5.65 12.05
N GLU A 170 -2.30 4.98 11.80
CA GLU A 170 -0.97 5.57 11.99
C GLU A 170 -0.29 5.78 10.64
N TYR A 171 0.14 7.01 10.38
CA TYR A 171 0.79 7.41 9.15
C TYR A 171 2.12 8.10 9.43
N GLU A 172 3.19 7.58 8.85
CA GLU A 172 4.49 8.26 8.83
C GLU A 172 4.59 9.13 7.58
N VAL A 173 5.26 10.29 7.69
CA VAL A 173 5.55 11.22 6.58
C VAL A 173 6.12 10.53 5.33
N GLY A 174 6.78 9.38 5.50
CA GLY A 174 7.31 8.57 4.42
C GLY A 174 6.28 8.08 3.40
N ILE A 175 4.98 8.17 3.69
CA ILE A 175 3.93 7.96 2.67
C ILE A 175 4.07 8.94 1.50
N MET A 176 4.64 10.13 1.72
CA MET A 176 4.88 11.13 0.67
C MET A 176 5.97 10.72 -0.32
N ALA A 177 6.94 9.89 0.10
CA ALA A 177 8.13 9.59 -0.71
C ALA A 177 7.80 9.08 -2.14
N PRO A 178 6.96 8.04 -2.34
CA PRO A 178 6.59 7.60 -3.69
C PRO A 178 5.74 8.61 -4.47
N LEU A 179 4.96 9.46 -3.79
CA LEU A 179 4.17 10.53 -4.43
C LEU A 179 5.09 11.64 -4.95
N GLN A 180 6.01 12.11 -4.12
CA GLN A 180 7.02 13.10 -4.48
C GLN A 180 7.93 12.60 -5.59
N TRP A 181 8.27 11.30 -5.58
CA TRP A 181 9.03 10.72 -6.68
C TRP A 181 8.25 10.83 -7.99
N SER A 182 6.96 10.47 -7.99
CA SER A 182 6.13 10.54 -9.20
C SER A 182 6.00 11.98 -9.71
N GLU A 183 5.75 12.93 -8.81
CA GLU A 183 5.68 14.37 -9.11
C GLU A 183 6.98 14.90 -9.74
N ARG A 184 8.14 14.60 -9.14
CA ARG A 184 9.44 15.06 -9.63
C ARG A 184 9.85 14.47 -10.97
N HIS A 185 9.29 13.33 -11.35
CA HIS A 185 9.55 12.68 -12.65
C HIS A 185 8.41 12.92 -13.65
N ASN A 186 7.43 13.77 -13.31
CA ASN A 186 6.26 14.05 -14.13
C ASN A 186 5.51 12.77 -14.56
N THR A 187 5.37 11.82 -13.61
CA THR A 187 4.64 10.56 -13.79
C THR A 187 3.42 10.49 -12.88
N GLU A 188 2.45 9.66 -13.25
CA GLU A 188 1.13 9.64 -12.58
C GLU A 188 0.77 8.29 -11.95
N HIS A 189 1.76 7.54 -11.49
CA HIS A 189 1.49 6.21 -10.92
C HIS A 189 0.57 6.25 -9.69
N GLU A 190 0.06 5.07 -9.32
CA GLU A 190 -0.75 4.87 -8.11
C GLU A 190 -0.02 3.99 -7.08
N PRO A 191 0.77 4.58 -6.18
CA PRO A 191 1.48 3.81 -5.15
C PRO A 191 0.56 3.32 -4.03
N PHE A 192 -0.69 3.79 -3.94
CA PHE A 192 -1.62 3.47 -2.84
C PHE A 192 -2.99 3.04 -3.36
N PHE A 193 -3.08 1.87 -4.01
CA PHE A 193 -4.34 1.34 -4.55
C PHE A 193 -5.52 1.42 -3.56
N TYR A 194 -5.31 1.06 -2.29
CA TYR A 194 -6.37 1.04 -1.26
C TYR A 194 -6.75 2.44 -0.73
N MET A 195 -6.04 3.48 -1.17
CA MET A 195 -6.34 4.88 -0.91
C MET A 195 -6.58 5.65 -2.22
N SER A 196 -6.88 4.94 -3.31
CA SER A 196 -7.08 5.56 -4.63
C SER A 196 -8.42 6.30 -4.73
N THR A 197 -9.39 5.98 -3.87
CA THR A 197 -10.66 6.70 -3.72
C THR A 197 -11.09 6.74 -2.25
N PRO A 198 -11.77 7.80 -1.79
CA PRO A 198 -12.31 7.86 -0.43
C PRO A 198 -13.36 6.77 -0.18
N GLU A 199 -14.10 6.36 -1.20
CA GLU A 199 -15.14 5.33 -1.09
C GLU A 199 -14.56 3.94 -0.76
N ILE A 200 -13.38 3.57 -1.28
CA ILE A 200 -12.69 2.33 -0.83
C ILE A 200 -12.46 2.41 0.67
N TYR A 201 -12.00 3.57 1.12
CA TYR A 201 -11.61 3.75 2.51
C TYR A 201 -12.82 3.64 3.44
N ARG A 202 -13.91 4.34 3.09
CA ARG A 202 -15.16 4.36 3.84
C ARG A 202 -15.88 3.02 3.82
N SER A 203 -16.01 2.37 2.67
CA SER A 203 -16.71 1.08 2.53
C SER A 203 -16.01 -0.08 3.26
N TYR A 204 -14.68 -0.01 3.44
CA TYR A 204 -13.96 -1.00 4.25
C TYR A 204 -14.37 -0.95 5.73
N MET A 205 -14.68 0.25 6.24
CA MET A 205 -15.17 0.43 7.61
C MET A 205 -16.55 -0.21 7.82
N ASP A 206 -17.34 -0.35 6.75
CA ASP A 206 -18.69 -0.92 6.77
C ASP A 206 -18.73 -2.43 6.58
N ILE A 207 -17.59 -3.07 6.29
CA ILE A 207 -17.52 -4.53 6.27
C ILE A 207 -17.97 -5.02 7.67
N PRO A 208 -18.98 -5.89 7.80
CA PRO A 208 -19.62 -6.17 9.09
C PRO A 208 -18.66 -6.57 10.21
N ILE A 209 -17.63 -7.37 9.89
CA ILE A 209 -16.61 -7.74 10.86
C ILE A 209 -15.73 -6.54 11.26
N ILE A 210 -15.39 -5.65 10.34
CA ILE A 210 -14.62 -4.44 10.66
C ILE A 210 -15.49 -3.48 11.48
N ALA A 211 -16.68 -3.14 11.01
CA ALA A 211 -17.62 -2.26 11.68
C ALA A 211 -17.86 -2.67 13.13
N ARG A 212 -18.18 -3.96 13.35
CA ARG A 212 -18.36 -4.52 14.70
C ARG A 212 -17.11 -4.35 15.56
N ASN A 213 -15.93 -4.70 15.04
CA ASN A 213 -14.70 -4.70 15.83
C ASN A 213 -14.19 -3.29 16.14
N LEU A 214 -14.51 -2.28 15.32
CA LEU A 214 -14.19 -0.88 15.60
C LEU A 214 -14.81 -0.36 16.92
N HIS A 215 -15.89 -0.99 17.41
CA HIS A 215 -16.48 -0.70 18.71
C HIS A 215 -15.75 -1.38 19.89
N TYR A 216 -14.91 -2.38 19.64
CA TYR A 216 -14.20 -3.16 20.67
C TYR A 216 -12.70 -2.82 20.68
N ARG A 217 -12.37 -1.73 21.38
CA ARG A 217 -11.04 -1.08 21.42
C ARG A 217 -9.88 -2.05 21.67
N ASP A 218 -10.07 -3.00 22.58
CA ASP A 218 -9.00 -3.90 23.04
C ASP A 218 -8.47 -4.83 21.95
N ILE A 219 -9.27 -5.07 20.90
CA ILE A 219 -8.88 -5.93 19.80
C ILE A 219 -7.68 -5.34 19.05
N PHE A 220 -7.59 -4.01 18.95
CA PHE A 220 -6.53 -3.34 18.20
C PHE A 220 -5.29 -2.99 19.03
N ILE A 221 -5.25 -3.36 20.31
CA ILE A 221 -4.03 -3.25 21.15
C ILE A 221 -2.95 -4.17 20.59
N HIS A 222 -3.33 -5.38 20.17
CA HIS A 222 -2.40 -6.32 19.56
C HIS A 222 -2.42 -6.19 18.04
N ARG A 223 -1.32 -5.65 17.47
CA ARG A 223 -1.17 -5.45 16.02
C ARG A 223 -1.48 -6.70 15.16
N LYS A 224 -1.24 -7.91 15.68
CA LYS A 224 -1.55 -9.17 14.98
C LYS A 224 -3.06 -9.34 14.71
N ASN A 225 -3.91 -8.82 15.59
CA ASN A 225 -5.36 -8.90 15.43
C ASN A 225 -5.84 -8.05 14.27
N ALA A 226 -5.24 -6.87 14.03
CA ALA A 226 -5.55 -6.04 12.87
C ALA A 226 -5.29 -6.79 11.55
N PHE A 227 -4.17 -7.53 11.47
CA PHE A 227 -3.87 -8.36 10.30
C PHE A 227 -4.83 -9.54 10.15
N LEU A 228 -5.22 -10.18 11.25
CA LEU A 228 -6.20 -11.27 11.23
C LEU A 228 -7.58 -10.77 10.77
N LEU A 229 -8.06 -9.67 11.34
CA LEU A 229 -9.32 -9.04 10.95
C LEU A 229 -9.33 -8.64 9.49
N LYS A 230 -8.24 -8.05 8.99
CA LYS A 230 -8.09 -7.75 7.57
C LYS A 230 -8.23 -9.01 6.72
N ARG A 231 -7.55 -10.10 7.09
CA ARG A 231 -7.65 -11.37 6.36
C ARG A 231 -9.08 -11.91 6.35
N ILE A 232 -9.77 -11.88 7.49
CA ILE A 232 -11.16 -12.33 7.60
C ILE A 232 -12.07 -11.46 6.73
N ALA A 233 -11.94 -10.14 6.81
CA ALA A 233 -12.70 -9.18 6.01
C ALA A 233 -12.50 -9.41 4.51
N THR A 234 -11.24 -9.62 4.09
CA THR A 234 -10.91 -9.90 2.69
C THR A 234 -11.46 -11.24 2.21
N ASN A 235 -11.31 -12.32 2.98
CA ASN A 235 -11.84 -13.64 2.62
C ASN A 235 -13.38 -13.69 2.63
N ALA A 236 -14.04 -12.84 3.42
CA ALA A 236 -15.50 -12.71 3.38
C ALA A 236 -16.02 -12.11 2.06
N VAL A 237 -15.15 -11.39 1.32
CA VAL A 237 -15.50 -10.72 0.05
C VAL A 237 -15.02 -11.50 -1.17
N TRP A 238 -13.90 -12.21 -1.03
CA TRP A 238 -13.40 -13.18 -2.00
C TRP A 238 -13.16 -14.51 -1.29
N ASP A 239 -14.16 -15.36 -1.30
CA ASP A 239 -14.22 -16.66 -0.62
C ASP A 239 -13.27 -17.71 -1.23
N ASP A 240 -12.86 -17.51 -2.47
CA ASP A 240 -11.89 -18.36 -3.17
C ASP A 240 -10.43 -17.94 -2.96
N LEU A 241 -10.17 -16.92 -2.13
CA LEU A 241 -8.81 -16.54 -1.76
C LEU A 241 -8.16 -17.65 -0.93
N ARG A 242 -7.01 -18.12 -1.42
CA ARG A 242 -6.22 -19.12 -0.71
C ARG A 242 -5.57 -18.50 0.51
N ASP A 243 -5.96 -19.03 1.67
CA ASP A 243 -5.24 -18.79 2.91
C ASP A 243 -3.79 -19.25 2.78
N ARG A 244 -2.87 -18.36 3.13
CA ARG A 244 -1.44 -18.62 3.08
C ARG A 244 -0.69 -17.87 4.19
N PRO A 245 0.28 -18.52 4.84
CA PRO A 245 1.21 -17.81 5.71
C PRO A 245 2.03 -16.82 4.88
N LYS A 246 2.16 -15.59 5.36
CA LYS A 246 2.97 -14.56 4.69
C LYS A 246 4.43 -14.74 5.12
N PHE A 247 5.32 -14.98 4.16
CA PHE A 247 6.77 -15.04 4.38
C PHE A 247 7.41 -14.01 3.47
N THR A 248 7.47 -12.78 3.97
CA THR A 248 7.84 -11.60 3.17
C THR A 248 9.28 -11.63 2.64
N GLY A 249 10.06 -12.63 3.01
CA GLY A 249 11.50 -12.72 2.85
C GLY A 249 12.25 -11.79 3.81
N TYR A 250 11.56 -10.79 4.38
CA TYR A 250 12.09 -9.92 5.41
C TYR A 250 12.34 -10.63 6.74
N GLU A 251 11.89 -11.86 6.93
CA GLU A 251 12.25 -12.66 8.10
C GLU A 251 13.74 -13.02 8.05
N HIS A 252 14.24 -13.37 6.85
CA HIS A 252 15.65 -13.71 6.61
C HIS A 252 16.55 -12.48 6.49
N ILE A 253 16.01 -11.35 5.99
CA ILE A 253 16.74 -10.07 5.92
C ILE A 253 16.36 -9.10 7.05
N ARG A 254 15.70 -9.60 8.10
CA ARG A 254 15.21 -8.77 9.22
C ARG A 254 16.33 -7.94 9.86
N PRO A 255 17.52 -8.50 10.14
CA PRO A 255 18.62 -7.73 10.71
C PRO A 255 19.05 -6.58 9.81
N HIS A 256 19.22 -6.84 8.50
CA HIS A 256 19.59 -5.82 7.51
C HIS A 256 18.53 -4.72 7.41
N ARG A 257 17.25 -5.10 7.35
CA ARG A 257 16.13 -4.15 7.33
C ARG A 257 16.14 -3.25 8.57
N LEU A 258 16.22 -3.84 9.76
CA LEU A 258 16.20 -3.09 11.02
C LEU A 258 17.41 -2.17 11.14
N ALA A 259 18.60 -2.62 10.71
CA ALA A 259 19.80 -1.80 10.67
C ALA A 259 19.64 -0.60 9.72
N ALA A 260 19.12 -0.82 8.50
CA ALA A 260 18.84 0.25 7.55
C ALA A 260 17.82 1.25 8.10
N GLN A 261 16.70 0.77 8.64
CA GLN A 261 15.69 1.65 9.26
C GLN A 261 16.23 2.44 10.45
N LYS A 262 17.09 1.84 11.29
CA LYS A 262 17.75 2.54 12.39
C LYS A 262 18.65 3.68 11.86
N LYS A 263 19.43 3.41 10.81
CA LYS A 263 20.27 4.42 10.15
C LYS A 263 19.42 5.56 9.56
N LEU A 264 18.36 5.22 8.83
CA LEU A 264 17.43 6.21 8.26
C LEU A 264 16.80 7.09 9.34
N ARG A 265 16.36 6.50 10.45
CA ARG A 265 15.81 7.24 11.59
C ARG A 265 16.84 8.15 12.24
N GLY A 266 18.09 7.71 12.37
CA GLY A 266 19.18 8.56 12.86
C GLY A 266 19.51 9.71 11.90
N MET A 267 19.47 9.48 10.59
CA MET A 267 19.77 10.50 9.58
C MET A 267 18.70 11.61 9.51
N PHE A 268 17.43 11.24 9.57
CA PHE A 268 16.34 12.20 9.39
C PHE A 268 15.83 12.78 10.70
N GLY A 269 16.05 12.11 11.84
CA GLY A 269 15.61 12.57 13.16
C GLY A 269 14.14 13.01 13.16
N ASP A 270 13.91 14.23 13.64
CA ASP A 270 12.57 14.83 13.79
C ASP A 270 11.86 15.13 12.45
N ARG A 271 12.55 14.97 11.32
CA ARG A 271 11.89 15.00 10.00
C ARG A 271 11.02 13.78 9.80
N ILE A 272 11.21 12.68 10.52
CA ILE A 272 10.30 11.53 10.48
C ILE A 272 9.17 11.77 11.47
N GLN A 273 8.07 12.32 10.97
CA GLN A 273 6.88 12.60 11.76
C GLN A 273 5.85 11.49 11.56
N THR A 274 5.12 11.19 12.64
CA THR A 274 4.05 10.20 12.67
C THR A 274 2.76 10.86 13.14
N LEU A 275 1.68 10.66 12.38
CA LEU A 275 0.33 11.05 12.73
C LEU A 275 -0.45 9.84 13.20
N ARG A 276 -1.32 10.06 14.19
CA ARG A 276 -2.31 9.10 14.66
C ARG A 276 -3.67 9.76 14.53
N ILE A 277 -4.48 9.27 13.61
CA ILE A 277 -5.78 9.85 13.28
C ILE A 277 -6.86 8.91 13.83
N PRO A 278 -7.64 9.33 14.84
CA PRO A 278 -8.74 8.53 15.37
C PRO A 278 -9.72 8.10 14.28
N VAL A 279 -10.24 6.88 14.36
CA VAL A 279 -11.16 6.34 13.34
C VAL A 279 -12.42 7.19 13.20
N ASP A 280 -12.93 7.77 14.30
CA ASP A 280 -14.08 8.67 14.25
C ASP A 280 -13.78 9.96 13.48
N GLU A 281 -12.56 10.49 13.58
CA GLU A 281 -12.12 11.64 12.81
C GLU A 281 -12.03 11.30 11.32
N VAL A 282 -11.44 10.14 10.98
CA VAL A 282 -11.39 9.67 9.58
C VAL A 282 -12.80 9.51 9.02
N ARG A 283 -13.72 8.91 9.78
CA ARG A 283 -15.12 8.75 9.36
C ARG A 283 -15.79 10.10 9.12
N ASN A 284 -15.63 11.05 10.03
CA ASN A 284 -16.20 12.39 9.88
C ASN A 284 -15.67 13.11 8.64
N GLN A 285 -14.39 12.97 8.31
CA GLN A 285 -13.82 13.56 7.10
C GLN A 285 -14.37 12.90 5.83
N LEU A 286 -14.52 11.56 5.83
CA LEU A 286 -15.07 10.80 4.70
C LEU A 286 -16.56 11.06 4.48
N ASP A 287 -17.33 11.30 5.55
CA ASP A 287 -18.77 11.56 5.52
C ASP A 287 -19.12 13.06 5.38
N ALA A 288 -18.11 13.94 5.40
CA ALA A 288 -18.32 15.37 5.18
C ALA A 288 -18.93 15.59 3.79
N ARG A 289 -20.03 16.34 3.72
CA ARG A 289 -20.64 16.70 2.43
C ARG A 289 -19.74 17.74 1.76
N SER A 290 -19.25 17.41 0.56
CA SER A 290 -18.55 18.33 -0.34
C SER A 290 -19.48 19.39 -0.91
#